data_AF-A0A966XNB8-F1
#
_entry.id   AF-A0A966XNB8-F1
#
_cell.length_a   1.000
_cell.length_b   1.000
_cell.length_c   1.000
_cell.angle_alpha   90.00
_cell.angle_beta   90.00
_cell.angle_gamma   90.00
#
_symmetry.space_group_name_H-M   'P 1'
#
loop_
_entity.id
_entity.type
_entity.pdbx_description
1 polymer ?
#
loop_
_entity_poly.entity_id
_entity_poly.type
_entity_poly.pdbx_seq_one_letter_code
_entity_poly.pdbx_strand_id
1 'polypeptide(L)'
;MEEEIHHGPASSTDYISHHLTNLHTGEGFWNFHIDTIFYTVLLAGVFIGLFFSVARKATSGVPNRTQNFVEILVEFVDAQVKDCFHGQSRLIAPLALTIFCLVFLMNFMD
;
A
#
# COMPACT_ATOMS: atom_id res chain seq x y z
N MET A 1 -32.85 23.54 19.05
CA MET A 1 -32.77 22.94 17.70
C MET A 1 -32.08 23.99 16.85
N GLU A 2 -30.76 24.02 16.96
CA GLU A 2 -29.90 24.93 16.20
C GLU A 2 -29.50 24.17 14.94
N GLU A 3 -29.88 24.72 13.79
CA GLU A 3 -29.46 24.25 12.48
C GLU A 3 -27.97 24.59 12.31
N GLU A 4 -27.11 23.57 12.35
CA GLU A 4 -25.72 23.66 11.90
C GLU A 4 -25.73 23.89 10.37
N ILE A 5 -25.58 25.15 9.98
CA ILE A 5 -25.36 25.54 8.58
C ILE A 5 -23.95 25.10 8.19
N HIS A 6 -23.89 24.00 7.45
CA HIS A 6 -22.68 23.44 6.86
C HIS A 6 -22.15 24.40 5.79
N HIS A 7 -21.34 25.38 6.17
CA HIS A 7 -20.67 26.29 5.25
C HIS A 7 -19.65 25.52 4.40
N GLY A 8 -19.96 25.33 3.11
CA GLY A 8 -18.97 24.90 2.12
C GLY A 8 -17.83 25.93 2.00
N PRO A 9 -16.61 25.50 1.60
CA PRO A 9 -15.42 26.33 1.65
C PRO A 9 -15.58 27.61 0.81
N ALA A 10 -15.32 28.76 1.44
CA ALA A 10 -15.58 30.09 0.87
C ALA A 10 -14.48 30.60 -0.09
N SER A 11 -13.37 29.87 -0.25
CA SER A 11 -12.21 30.22 -1.07
C SER A 11 -11.46 28.98 -1.56
N SER A 12 -10.86 29.04 -2.76
CA SER A 12 -10.01 27.94 -3.30
C SER A 12 -8.81 27.63 -2.40
N THR A 13 -8.30 28.63 -1.68
CA THR A 13 -7.23 28.45 -0.69
C THR A 13 -7.71 27.60 0.49
N ASP A 14 -8.92 27.83 1.00
CA ASP A 14 -9.49 27.04 2.10
C ASP A 14 -9.76 25.60 1.68
N TYR A 15 -10.20 25.40 0.43
CA TYR A 15 -10.38 24.05 -0.14
C TYR A 15 -9.05 23.29 -0.22
N ILE A 16 -7.97 23.92 -0.68
CA ILE A 16 -6.64 23.31 -0.74
C ILE A 16 -6.13 22.99 0.67
N SER A 17 -6.27 23.93 1.61
CA SER A 17 -5.85 23.71 3.01
C SER A 17 -6.61 22.56 3.67
N HIS A 18 -7.92 22.45 3.43
CA HIS A 18 -8.74 21.36 3.97
C HIS A 18 -8.42 19.99 3.35
N HIS A 19 -8.00 19.93 2.09
CA HIS A 19 -7.57 18.69 1.45
C HIS A 19 -6.16 18.23 1.85
N LEU A 20 -5.33 19.13 2.37
CA LEU A 20 -3.99 18.83 2.88
C LEU A 20 -3.98 18.49 4.37
N THR A 21 -5.09 18.71 5.09
CA THR A 21 -5.22 18.34 6.49
C THR A 21 -5.62 16.88 6.65
N ASN A 22 -4.73 16.11 7.28
CA ASN A 22 -4.99 14.72 7.63
C ASN A 22 -6.01 14.60 8.76
N LEU A 23 -6.77 13.50 8.75
CA LEU A 23 -7.66 13.13 9.83
C LEU A 23 -6.82 12.61 11.01
N HIS A 24 -6.67 13.45 12.03
CA HIS A 24 -5.85 13.14 13.19
C HIS A 24 -6.61 13.27 14.51
N THR A 25 -6.16 12.54 15.53
CA THR A 25 -6.70 12.62 16.89
C THR A 25 -5.57 12.74 17.91
N GLY A 26 -5.71 13.71 18.82
CA GLY A 26 -4.75 13.98 19.90
C GLY A 26 -3.99 15.29 19.69
N GLU A 27 -3.27 15.72 20.74
CA GLU A 27 -2.45 16.93 20.73
C GLU A 27 -1.01 16.63 21.17
N GLY A 28 -0.04 17.38 20.64
CA GLY A 28 1.38 17.21 20.96
C GLY A 28 1.97 15.90 20.40
N PHE A 29 2.75 15.18 21.20
CA PHE A 29 3.40 13.92 20.80
C PHE A 29 2.39 12.79 20.51
N TRP A 30 1.19 12.85 21.07
CA TRP A 30 0.13 11.85 20.91
C TRP A 30 -0.81 12.14 19.74
N ASN A 31 -0.32 12.85 18.72
CA ASN A 31 -1.09 13.15 17.52
C ASN A 31 -1.06 11.99 16.51
N PHE A 32 -2.13 11.21 16.45
CA PHE A 32 -2.24 10.05 15.56
C PHE A 32 -2.94 10.40 14.26
N HIS A 33 -2.31 10.08 13.13
CA HIS A 33 -2.88 10.24 11.79
C HIS A 33 -3.69 9.00 11.44
N ILE A 34 -4.99 9.04 11.70
CA ILE A 34 -5.87 7.86 11.60
C ILE A 34 -5.98 7.40 10.16
N ASP A 35 -6.10 8.34 9.24
CA ASP A 35 -6.10 8.09 7.80
C ASP A 35 -4.86 7.32 7.35
N THR A 36 -3.67 7.80 7.70
CA THR A 36 -2.40 7.17 7.33
C THR A 36 -2.30 5.75 7.91
N ILE A 37 -2.66 5.58 9.19
CA ILE A 37 -2.62 4.27 9.85
C ILE A 37 -3.63 3.31 9.20
N PHE A 38 -4.86 3.77 8.94
CA PHE A 38 -5.91 2.98 8.34
C PHE A 38 -5.52 2.47 6.96
N TYR A 39 -5.06 3.36 6.07
CA TYR A 39 -4.65 2.98 4.72
C TYR A 39 -3.41 2.08 4.72
N THR A 40 -2.46 2.30 5.62
CA THR A 40 -1.30 1.42 5.76
C THR A 40 -1.71 -0.01 6.14
N VAL A 41 -2.61 -0.17 7.12
CA VAL A 41 -3.12 -1.49 7.54
C VAL A 41 -3.97 -2.14 6.45
N LEU A 42 -4.82 -1.35 5.78
CA LEU A 42 -5.66 -1.83 4.68
C LEU A 42 -4.80 -2.38 3.54
N LEU A 43 -3.79 -1.63 3.10
CA LEU A 43 -2.87 -2.04 2.04
C LEU A 43 -2.03 -3.24 2.44
N ALA A 44 -1.58 -3.30 3.70
CA ALA A 44 -0.90 -4.50 4.21
C ALA A 44 -1.81 -5.74 4.17
N GLY A 45 -3.10 -5.57 4.51
CA GLY A 45 -4.10 -6.63 4.37
C GLY A 45 -4.30 -7.08 2.93
N VAL A 46 -4.39 -6.14 1.98
CA VAL A 46 -4.48 -6.43 0.54
C VAL A 46 -3.24 -7.17 0.03
N PHE A 47 -2.04 -6.74 0.43
CA PHE A 47 -0.78 -7.38 0.08
C PHE A 47 -0.75 -8.84 0.56
N ILE A 48 -1.08 -9.07 1.85
CA ILE A 48 -1.15 -10.43 2.42
C ILE A 48 -2.20 -11.26 1.67
N GLY A 49 -3.37 -10.68 1.38
CA GLY A 49 -4.45 -11.34 0.64
C GLY A 49 -4.04 -11.77 -0.78
N LEU A 50 -3.33 -10.88 -1.50
CA LEU A 50 -2.78 -11.17 -2.82
C LEU A 50 -1.76 -12.31 -2.75
N PHE A 51 -0.76 -12.21 -1.87
CA PHE A 51 0.26 -13.25 -1.69
C PHE A 51 -0.35 -14.59 -1.30
N PHE A 52 -1.33 -14.58 -0.40
CA PHE A 52 -2.04 -15.78 0.02
C PHE A 52 -2.85 -16.41 -1.12
N SER A 53 -3.56 -15.60 -1.91
CA SER A 53 -4.32 -16.09 -3.06
C SER A 53 -3.41 -16.71 -4.13
N VAL A 54 -2.24 -16.12 -4.37
CA VAL A 54 -1.26 -16.61 -5.34
C VAL A 54 -0.60 -17.90 -4.85
N ALA A 55 -0.15 -17.93 -3.59
CA ALA A 55 0.44 -19.12 -2.98
C ALA A 55 -0.51 -20.33 -2.98
N ARG A 56 -1.83 -20.10 -2.81
CA ARG A 56 -2.83 -21.19 -2.88
C ARG A 56 -3.16 -21.66 -4.28
N LYS A 57 -2.96 -20.83 -5.30
CA LYS A 57 -3.28 -21.13 -6.71
C LYS A 57 -2.07 -21.54 -7.53
N ALA A 58 -0.87 -21.41 -6.97
CA ALA A 58 0.37 -21.83 -7.61
C ALA A 58 0.33 -23.35 -7.86
N THR A 59 0.29 -23.73 -9.14
CA THR A 59 0.45 -25.12 -9.57
C THR A 59 1.74 -25.26 -10.37
N SER A 60 2.48 -26.34 -10.16
CA SER A 60 3.74 -26.64 -10.86
C SER A 60 3.54 -27.21 -12.28
N GLY A 61 2.28 -27.42 -12.68
CA GLY A 61 1.89 -27.91 -14.01
C GLY A 61 1.74 -26.77 -15.03
N VAL A 62 0.72 -26.86 -15.89
CA VAL A 62 0.42 -25.79 -16.87
C VAL A 62 -0.27 -24.63 -16.14
N PRO A 63 0.34 -23.43 -16.08
CA PRO A 63 -0.22 -22.30 -15.36
C PRO A 63 -1.48 -21.78 -16.06
N ASN A 64 -2.48 -21.39 -15.27
CA ASN A 64 -3.66 -20.68 -15.79
C ASN A 64 -3.25 -19.25 -16.21
N ARG A 65 -3.96 -18.60 -17.15
CA ARG A 65 -3.63 -17.25 -17.66
C ARG A 65 -3.41 -16.22 -16.55
N THR A 66 -4.20 -16.29 -15.48
CA THR A 66 -4.08 -15.39 -14.32
C THR A 66 -2.87 -15.70 -13.43
N GLN A 67 -2.43 -16.95 -13.36
CA GLN A 67 -1.21 -17.32 -12.63
C GLN A 67 0.02 -16.80 -13.38
N ASN A 68 0.08 -16.99 -14.70
CA ASN A 68 1.19 -16.53 -15.54
C ASN A 68 1.40 -15.00 -15.46
N PHE A 69 0.31 -14.21 -15.45
CA PHE A 69 0.41 -12.76 -15.27
C PHE A 69 1.05 -12.38 -13.93
N VAL A 70 0.68 -13.07 -12.86
CA VAL A 70 1.25 -12.80 -11.53
C VAL A 70 2.68 -13.31 -11.41
N GLU A 71 3.01 -14.45 -12.01
CA GLU A 71 4.39 -14.96 -12.07
C GLU A 71 5.31 -13.95 -12.76
N ILE A 72 4.92 -13.40 -13.92
CA ILE A 72 5.69 -12.36 -14.61
C ILE A 72 5.91 -11.13 -13.73
N LEU A 73 4.88 -10.68 -13.00
CA LEU A 73 5.02 -9.56 -12.07
C LEU A 73 5.98 -9.88 -10.92
N VAL A 74 5.88 -11.06 -10.32
CA VAL A 74 6.74 -11.46 -9.19
C VAL A 74 8.20 -11.66 -9.65
N GLU A 75 8.42 -12.27 -10.82
CA GLU A 75 9.75 -12.45 -11.41
C GLU A 75 10.39 -11.09 -11.76
N PHE A 76 9.61 -10.13 -12.27
CA PHE A 76 10.09 -8.77 -12.49
C PHE A 76 10.61 -8.14 -11.20
N VAL A 77 9.85 -8.24 -10.10
CA VAL A 77 10.28 -7.70 -8.81
C VAL A 77 11.52 -8.43 -8.28
N ASP A 78 11.56 -9.75 -8.36
CA ASP A 78 12.70 -10.56 -7.91
C ASP A 78 13.99 -10.22 -8.69
N ALA A 79 13.88 -9.99 -10.01
CA ALA A 79 15.00 -9.53 -10.83
C ALA A 79 15.53 -8.16 -10.38
N GLN A 80 14.64 -7.18 -10.17
CA GLN A 80 15.03 -5.85 -9.67
C GLN A 80 15.74 -5.94 -8.30
N VAL A 81 15.27 -6.80 -7.41
CA VAL A 81 15.89 -7.01 -6.09
C VAL A 81 17.30 -7.61 -6.23
N LYS A 82 17.46 -8.61 -7.11
CA LYS A 82 18.75 -9.27 -7.37
C LYS A 82 19.78 -8.33 -7.99
N ASP A 83 19.35 -7.44 -8.89
CA ASP A 83 20.23 -6.44 -9.50
C ASP A 83 20.73 -5.42 -8.46
N CYS A 84 19.90 -5.06 -7.48
CA CYS A 84 20.28 -4.14 -6.42
C CYS A 84 21.13 -4.78 -5.30
N PHE A 85 20.99 -6.09 -5.05
CA PHE A 85 21.65 -6.75 -3.93
C PHE A 85 22.26 -8.11 -4.32
N HIS A 86 23.59 -8.19 -4.21
CA HIS A 86 24.39 -9.35 -4.65
C HIS A 86 24.82 -10.30 -3.50
N GLY A 87 24.34 -10.09 -2.27
CA GLY A 87 24.70 -10.90 -1.10
C GLY A 87 23.80 -12.12 -0.89
N GLN A 88 24.30 -13.18 -0.24
CA GLN A 88 23.48 -14.32 0.16
C GLN A 88 22.79 -14.07 1.50
N SER A 89 21.60 -13.47 1.45
CA SER A 89 20.72 -13.41 2.63
C SER A 89 19.33 -13.88 2.27
N ARG A 90 18.90 -14.95 2.94
CA ARG A 90 17.57 -15.54 2.78
C ARG A 90 16.43 -14.63 3.27
N LEU A 91 16.76 -13.58 4.02
CA LEU A 91 15.79 -12.61 4.54
C LEU A 91 15.65 -11.36 3.65
N ILE A 92 16.67 -11.04 2.85
CA ILE A 92 16.67 -9.80 2.07
C ILE A 92 15.69 -9.89 0.89
N ALA A 93 15.64 -11.02 0.20
CA ALA A 93 14.69 -11.24 -0.89
C ALA A 93 13.21 -11.07 -0.45
N PRO A 94 12.71 -11.75 0.61
CA PRO A 94 11.33 -11.56 1.04
C PRO A 94 11.06 -10.17 1.62
N LEU A 95 12.01 -9.55 2.34
CA LEU A 95 11.85 -8.17 2.83
C LEU A 95 11.74 -7.17 1.67
N ALA A 96 12.63 -7.26 0.68
CA ALA A 96 12.62 -6.36 -0.45
C ALA A 96 11.33 -6.48 -1.27
N LEU A 97 10.83 -7.71 -1.46
CA LEU A 97 9.53 -7.98 -2.09
C LEU A 97 8.37 -7.32 -1.32
N THR A 98 8.36 -7.42 0.02
CA THR A 98 7.31 -6.78 0.84
C THR A 98 7.35 -5.26 0.73
N ILE A 99 8.53 -4.64 0.84
CA ILE A 99 8.69 -3.19 0.74
C ILE A 99 8.29 -2.70 -0.65
N PHE A 100 8.76 -3.37 -1.70
CA PHE A 100 8.43 -3.03 -3.09
C PHE A 100 6.92 -3.03 -3.31
N CYS A 101 6.24 -4.12 -2.96
CA CYS A 101 4.80 -4.23 -3.19
C CYS A 101 3.99 -3.24 -2.33
N LEU A 102 4.38 -3.00 -1.08
CA LEU A 102 3.70 -2.04 -0.21
C LEU A 102 3.85 -0.61 -0.73
N VAL A 103 5.06 -0.21 -1.10
CA VAL A 103 5.31 1.13 -1.66
C VAL A 103 4.61 1.29 -3.00
N PHE A 104 4.65 0.27 -3.87
CA PHE A 104 3.89 0.28 -5.12
C PHE A 104 2.39 0.48 -4.88
N LEU A 105 1.80 -0.24 -3.91
CA LEU A 105 0.38 -0.10 -3.57
C LEU A 105 0.03 1.26 -2.97
N MET A 106 0.91 1.85 -2.16
CA MET A 106 0.73 3.21 -1.63
C MET A 106 0.76 4.24 -2.76
N ASN A 107 1.70 4.11 -3.71
CA ASN A 107 1.78 4.98 -4.90
C ASN A 107 0.63 4.76 -5.88
N PHE A 108 0.01 3.57 -5.89
CA PHE A 108 -1.16 3.31 -6.72
C PHE A 108 -2.45 3.93 -6.15
N MET A 109 -2.48 4.20 -4.84
CA MET A 109 -3.61 4.81 -4.15
C MET A 109 -3.64 6.35 -4.30
N ASP A 110 -2.47 6.97 -4.34
CA ASP A 110 -2.28 8.41 -4.57
C ASP A 110 -2.66 8.81 -6.01
#